data_AF-A0A9P7FNL2-F1
#
_entry.id   AF-A0A9P7FNL2-F1
#
_cell.length_a   1.000
_cell.length_b   1.000
_cell.length_c   1.000
_cell.angle_alpha   90.00
_cell.angle_beta   90.00
_cell.angle_gamma   90.00
#
_symmetry.space_group_name_H-M   'P 1'
#
loop_
_entity.id
_entity.type
_entity.pdbx_description
1 polymer ?
#
loop_
_entity_poly.entity_id
_entity_poly.type
_entity_poly.pdbx_seq_one_letter_code
_entity_poly.pdbx_strand_id
1 'polypeptide(L)'
;MIVLQVADSFVGRWFKLDGSGATKTRVGSRFTTEIRAGLTTWAAMAYIISVNASILSDSGGPCVCTTNDLCLNDDTYAACVAETRLDLITTTAAISALSSFLMGLLANLPVGLAPGLGLNAYVRLILTVAKVLLGD
;
A
#
# COMPACT_ATOMS: atom_id res chain seq x y z
N MET A 1 -12.93 -25.26 19.30
CA MET A 1 -12.35 -24.96 20.64
C MET A 1 -11.49 -23.70 20.60
N ILE A 2 -10.44 -23.64 19.79
CA ILE A 2 -9.49 -22.49 19.70
C ILE A 2 -10.20 -21.15 19.46
N VAL A 3 -11.17 -21.10 18.54
CA VAL A 3 -11.88 -19.85 18.19
C VAL A 3 -12.66 -19.24 19.37
N LEU A 4 -13.23 -20.07 20.25
CA LEU A 4 -13.99 -19.62 21.41
C LEU A 4 -13.06 -19.16 22.55
N GLN A 5 -11.94 -19.85 22.75
CA GLN A 5 -10.92 -19.44 23.73
C GLN A 5 -10.31 -18.07 23.37
N VAL A 6 -10.10 -17.79 22.08
CA VAL A 6 -9.62 -16.48 21.62
C VAL A 6 -10.71 -15.42 21.75
N ALA A 7 -11.98 -15.76 21.55
CA ALA A 7 -13.10 -14.83 21.73
C ALA A 7 -13.24 -14.36 23.19
N ASP A 8 -13.04 -15.25 24.18
CA ASP A 8 -13.07 -14.90 25.60
C ASP A 8 -11.81 -14.18 26.12
N SER A 9 -10.76 -14.07 25.29
CA SER A 9 -9.53 -13.37 25.66
C SER A 9 -9.68 -11.84 25.63
N PHE A 10 -8.73 -11.13 26.25
CA PHE A 10 -8.67 -9.65 26.19
C PHE A 10 -8.71 -9.13 24.74
N VAL A 11 -8.04 -9.82 23.82
CA VAL A 11 -8.01 -9.49 22.38
C VAL A 11 -9.40 -9.62 21.77
N GLY A 12 -10.13 -10.70 22.10
CA GLY A 12 -11.49 -10.91 21.63
C GLY A 12 -12.47 -9.85 22.12
N ARG A 13 -12.31 -9.39 23.37
CA ARG A 13 -13.09 -8.28 23.94
C ARG A 13 -12.74 -6.92 23.34
N TRP A 14 -11.46 -6.67 23.09
CA TRP A 14 -10.99 -5.44 22.44
C TRP A 14 -11.55 -5.31 21.03
N PHE A 15 -11.38 -6.33 20.19
CA PHE A 15 -11.85 -6.35 18.81
C PHE A 15 -13.35 -6.71 18.65
N LYS A 16 -14.06 -6.94 19.76
CA LYS A 16 -15.49 -7.26 19.80
C LYS A 16 -15.85 -8.45 18.91
N LEU A 17 -15.02 -9.51 18.98
CA LEU A 17 -15.21 -10.76 18.24
C LEU A 17 -16.51 -11.47 18.67
N ASP A 18 -17.04 -12.29 17.77
CA ASP A 18 -18.24 -13.09 18.02
C ASP A 18 -17.99 -14.09 19.16
N GLY A 19 -18.82 -14.03 20.21
CA GLY A 19 -18.67 -14.84 21.43
C GLY A 19 -17.83 -14.23 22.56
N SER A 20 -17.36 -12.98 22.47
CA SER A 20 -16.52 -12.32 23.51
C SER A 20 -17.28 -11.73 24.71
N GLY A 21 -18.61 -11.84 24.74
CA GLY A 21 -19.47 -11.26 25.77
C GLY A 21 -19.48 -9.72 25.82
N ALA A 22 -18.93 -9.04 24.82
CA ALA A 22 -18.98 -7.58 24.70
C ALA A 22 -20.41 -7.11 24.34
N THR A 23 -20.82 -5.92 24.81
CA THR A 23 -22.18 -5.37 24.56
C THR A 23 -22.51 -5.11 23.08
N LYS A 24 -21.51 -5.06 22.20
CA LYS A 24 -21.66 -4.88 20.73
C LYS A 24 -20.73 -5.84 19.96
N THR A 25 -21.04 -7.12 19.95
CA THR A 25 -20.29 -8.12 19.16
C THR A 25 -20.59 -8.01 17.67
N ARG A 26 -19.58 -8.25 16.83
CA ARG A 26 -19.77 -8.41 15.38
C ARG A 26 -20.16 -9.85 15.08
N VAL A 27 -21.40 -10.06 14.64
CA VAL A 27 -21.92 -11.40 14.30
C VAL A 27 -21.10 -11.98 13.13
N GLY A 28 -20.56 -13.19 13.29
CA GLY A 28 -19.74 -13.86 12.27
C GLY A 28 -18.26 -13.47 12.23
N SER A 29 -17.82 -12.49 13.03
CA SER A 29 -16.41 -12.09 13.17
C SER A 29 -15.66 -13.07 14.09
N ARG A 30 -15.18 -14.16 13.50
CA ARG A 30 -14.33 -15.17 14.15
C ARG A 30 -12.87 -14.91 13.85
N PHE A 31 -11.97 -15.28 14.76
CA PHE A 31 -10.52 -15.12 14.57
C PHE A 31 -10.00 -15.63 13.22
N THR A 32 -10.47 -16.79 12.76
CA THR A 32 -10.10 -17.36 11.46
C THR A 32 -10.68 -16.59 10.27
N THR A 33 -11.88 -16.03 10.41
CA THR A 33 -12.51 -15.18 9.40
C THR A 33 -11.74 -13.87 9.24
N GLU A 34 -11.35 -13.25 10.36
CA GLU A 34 -10.56 -12.01 10.38
C GLU A 34 -9.17 -12.21 9.78
N ILE A 35 -8.49 -13.33 10.09
CA ILE A 35 -7.19 -13.64 9.45
C ILE A 35 -7.34 -13.79 7.93
N ARG A 36 -8.39 -14.48 7.47
CA ARG A 36 -8.64 -14.63 6.02
C ARG A 36 -8.94 -13.29 5.36
N ALA A 37 -9.75 -12.44 6.00
CA ALA A 37 -10.00 -11.08 5.53
C ALA A 37 -8.69 -10.26 5.47
N GLY A 38 -7.86 -10.32 6.51
CA GLY A 38 -6.56 -9.67 6.55
C GLY A 38 -5.61 -10.14 5.44
N LEU A 39 -5.58 -11.44 5.15
CA LEU A 39 -4.81 -11.99 4.02
C LEU A 39 -5.28 -11.46 2.66
N THR A 40 -6.59 -11.33 2.45
CA THR A 40 -7.13 -10.76 1.21
C THR A 40 -6.76 -9.28 1.04
N THR A 41 -6.83 -8.50 2.13
CA THR A 41 -6.41 -7.10 2.13
C THR A 41 -4.90 -6.97 1.92
N TRP A 42 -4.10 -7.84 2.54
CA TRP A 42 -2.64 -7.87 2.35
C TRP A 42 -2.27 -8.12 0.88
N ALA A 43 -2.91 -9.10 0.24
CA ALA A 43 -2.68 -9.38 -1.18
C ALA A 43 -3.06 -8.19 -2.08
N ALA A 44 -4.20 -7.54 -1.81
CA ALA A 44 -4.62 -6.34 -2.53
C ALA A 44 -3.64 -5.17 -2.33
N MET A 45 -3.19 -4.93 -1.10
CA MET A 45 -2.22 -3.87 -0.77
C MET A 45 -0.86 -4.12 -1.42
N ALA A 46 -0.38 -5.37 -1.44
CA ALA A 46 0.89 -5.74 -2.09
C ALA A 46 0.86 -5.46 -3.60
N TYR A 47 -0.27 -5.73 -4.27
CA TYR A 47 -0.47 -5.36 -5.66
C TYR A 47 -0.44 -3.83 -5.84
N ILE A 48 -1.20 -3.09 -5.03
CA ILE A 48 -1.26 -1.62 -5.12
C ILE A 48 0.14 -0.99 -4.93
N ILE A 49 0.93 -1.45 -3.96
CA ILE A 49 2.28 -0.93 -3.71
C ILE A 49 3.19 -1.13 -4.93
N SER A 50 3.19 -2.33 -5.52
CA SER A 50 4.06 -2.61 -6.67
C SER A 50 3.63 -1.88 -7.95
N VAL A 51 2.32 -1.75 -8.18
CA VAL A 51 1.77 -1.05 -9.36
C VAL A 51 1.92 0.47 -9.26
N ASN A 52 1.73 1.03 -8.07
CA ASN A 52 1.92 2.47 -7.86
C ASN A 52 3.36 2.89 -8.15
N ALA A 53 4.33 2.07 -7.73
CA ALA A 53 5.74 2.34 -7.99
C ALA A 53 6.09 2.24 -9.50
N SER A 54 5.53 1.28 -10.24
CA SER A 54 5.80 1.17 -11.68
C SER A 54 5.24 2.35 -12.47
N ILE A 55 4.00 2.78 -12.18
CA ILE A 55 3.38 3.93 -12.87
C ILE A 55 4.22 5.20 -12.69
N LEU A 56 4.76 5.41 -11.50
CA LEU A 56 5.54 6.60 -11.19
C LEU A 56 6.98 6.50 -11.71
N SER A 57 7.61 5.32 -11.68
CA SER A 57 8.94 5.12 -12.29
C SER A 57 8.91 5.21 -13.82
N ASP A 58 7.81 4.80 -14.46
CA ASP A 58 7.65 4.87 -15.93
C ASP A 58 7.57 6.30 -16.47
N SER A 59 7.33 7.30 -15.62
CA SER A 59 7.42 8.72 -15.98
C SER A 59 8.86 9.24 -15.96
N GLY A 60 9.83 8.38 -15.65
CA GLY A 60 11.24 8.74 -15.45
C GLY A 60 11.55 9.32 -14.07
N GLY A 61 10.55 9.50 -13.21
CA GLY A 61 10.74 9.99 -11.84
C GLY A 61 11.57 11.29 -11.78
N PRO A 62 12.43 11.45 -10.75
CA PRO A 62 13.34 12.60 -10.63
C PRO A 62 14.58 12.51 -11.53
N CYS A 63 14.71 11.46 -12.34
CA CYS A 63 15.86 11.26 -13.23
C CYS A 63 15.78 12.25 -14.40
N VAL A 64 16.92 12.88 -14.71
CA VAL A 64 17.07 13.83 -15.81
C VAL A 64 17.71 13.13 -17.00
N CYS A 65 17.17 13.39 -18.19
CA CYS A 65 17.68 12.91 -19.45
C CYS A 65 18.56 13.98 -20.09
N THR A 66 19.85 13.70 -20.30
CA THR A 66 20.78 14.67 -20.90
C THR A 66 20.98 14.46 -22.40
N THR A 67 20.38 13.41 -22.97
CA THR A 67 20.52 13.02 -24.38
C THR A 67 19.17 13.07 -25.09
N ASN A 68 19.13 13.68 -26.28
CA ASN A 68 17.92 13.89 -27.08
C ASN A 68 17.33 12.59 -27.72
N ASP A 69 17.84 11.42 -27.32
CA ASP A 69 17.46 10.10 -27.86
C ASP A 69 16.57 9.31 -26.89
N LEU A 70 15.73 10.00 -26.12
CA LEU A 70 14.78 9.40 -25.16
C LEU A 70 15.45 8.51 -24.09
N CYS A 71 16.74 8.74 -23.80
CA CYS A 71 17.53 7.98 -22.82
C CYS A 71 17.51 6.45 -22.98
N LEU A 72 17.30 5.95 -24.20
CA LEU A 72 17.19 4.51 -24.45
C LEU A 72 18.50 3.75 -24.25
N ASN A 73 19.65 4.45 -24.34
CA ASN A 73 20.98 3.86 -24.27
C ASN A 73 21.83 4.42 -23.11
N ASP A 74 21.21 5.13 -22.16
CA ASP A 74 21.92 5.69 -21.02
C ASP A 74 21.80 4.77 -19.80
N ASP A 75 22.88 4.06 -19.51
CA ASP A 75 22.98 3.16 -18.35
C ASP A 75 22.76 3.90 -17.02
N THR A 76 23.10 5.20 -16.96
CA THR A 76 22.93 6.01 -15.76
C THR A 76 21.46 6.33 -15.48
N TYR A 77 20.68 6.57 -16.54
CA TYR A 77 19.25 6.80 -16.46
C TYR A 77 18.50 5.52 -16.06
N ALA A 78 18.87 4.38 -16.67
CA ALA A 78 18.28 3.08 -16.34
C ALA A 78 18.53 2.68 -14.87
N ALA A 79 19.73 2.94 -14.35
CA ALA A 79 20.05 2.73 -12.94
C ALA A 79 19.23 3.65 -12.00
N CYS A 80 19.09 4.93 -12.36
CA CYS A 80 18.30 5.89 -11.57
C CYS A 80 16.81 5.49 -11.47
N VAL A 81 16.20 5.06 -12.59
CA VAL A 81 14.81 4.62 -12.61
C VAL A 81 14.61 3.35 -11.78
N ALA A 82 15.57 2.43 -11.81
CA ALA A 82 15.54 1.21 -11.01
C ALA A 82 15.61 1.50 -9.49
N GLU A 83 16.50 2.40 -9.06
CA GLU A 83 16.62 2.82 -7.65
C GLU A 83 15.32 3.48 -7.18
N THR A 84 14.81 4.43 -7.96
CA THR A 84 13.55 5.15 -7.66
C THR A 84 12.39 4.17 -7.46
N ARG A 85 12.30 3.11 -8.28
CA ARG A 85 11.24 2.11 -8.15
C ARG A 85 11.30 1.37 -6.80
N LEU A 86 12.49 1.01 -6.34
CA LEU A 86 12.67 0.31 -5.07
C LEU A 86 12.39 1.23 -3.87
N ASP A 87 12.84 2.49 -3.93
CA ASP A 87 12.57 3.49 -2.90
C ASP A 87 11.08 3.76 -2.71
N LEU A 88 10.32 3.83 -3.81
CA LEU A 88 8.87 4.02 -3.76
C LEU A 88 8.17 2.82 -3.13
N ILE A 89 8.58 1.59 -3.45
CA ILE A 89 7.99 0.37 -2.87
C ILE A 89 8.25 0.32 -1.37
N THR A 90 9.49 0.51 -0.94
CA THR A 90 9.90 0.38 0.47
C THR A 90 9.26 1.47 1.32
N THR A 91 9.29 2.74 0.87
CA THR A 91 8.71 3.87 1.59
C THR A 91 7.19 3.74 1.70
N THR A 92 6.52 3.39 0.60
CA THR A 92 5.05 3.23 0.60
C THR A 92 4.64 2.05 1.48
N ALA A 93 5.37 0.93 1.43
CA ALA A 93 5.11 -0.21 2.30
C ALA A 93 5.28 0.15 3.78
N ALA A 94 6.37 0.84 4.13
CA ALA A 94 6.64 1.26 5.50
C ALA A 94 5.54 2.20 6.04
N ILE A 95 5.17 3.23 5.29
CA ILE A 95 4.13 4.19 5.70
C ILE A 95 2.75 3.52 5.78
N SER A 96 2.40 2.67 4.80
CA SER A 96 1.11 1.96 4.79
C SER A 96 0.98 0.95 5.93
N ALA A 97 2.09 0.29 6.29
CA ALA A 97 2.14 -0.60 7.45
C ALA A 97 1.95 0.18 8.76
N LEU A 98 2.66 1.30 8.91
CA LEU A 98 2.57 2.16 10.10
C LEU A 98 1.16 2.75 10.26
N SER A 99 0.57 3.25 9.17
CA SER A 99 -0.78 3.83 9.19
C SER A 99 -1.86 2.79 9.47
N SER A 100 -1.78 1.61 8.83
CA SER A 100 -2.72 0.51 9.06
C SER A 100 -2.60 -0.04 10.48
N PHE A 101 -1.39 -0.10 11.03
CA PHE A 101 -1.16 -0.54 12.41
C PHE A 101 -1.74 0.45 13.43
N LEU A 102 -1.46 1.75 13.29
CA LEU A 102 -1.99 2.77 14.19
C LEU A 102 -3.51 2.85 14.13
N MET A 103 -4.10 2.76 12.94
CA MET A 103 -5.56 2.76 12.78
C MET A 103 -6.20 1.50 13.38
N GLY A 104 -5.59 0.33 13.16
CA GLY A 104 -6.08 -0.93 13.72
C GLY A 104 -6.01 -0.97 15.25
N LEU A 105 -4.94 -0.44 15.84
CA LEU A 105 -4.71 -0.50 17.28
C LEU A 105 -5.47 0.60 18.06
N LEU A 106 -5.48 1.83 17.56
CA LEU A 106 -6.09 2.98 18.26
C LEU A 106 -7.58 3.14 17.93
N ALA A 107 -7.97 2.98 16.67
CA ALA A 107 -9.34 3.24 16.22
C ALA A 107 -10.22 1.97 16.20
N ASN A 108 -9.63 0.78 16.35
CA ASN A 108 -10.34 -0.51 16.40
C ASN A 108 -11.30 -0.71 15.21
N LEU A 109 -10.83 -0.27 14.03
CA LEU A 109 -11.55 -0.28 12.76
C LEU A 109 -10.74 -1.09 11.74
N PRO A 110 -11.33 -2.12 11.11
CA PRO A 110 -10.64 -2.97 10.14
C PRO A 110 -10.60 -2.29 8.76
N VAL A 111 -9.84 -1.20 8.63
CA VAL A 111 -9.70 -0.45 7.38
C VAL A 111 -8.24 -0.49 6.93
N GLY A 112 -8.00 -1.06 5.74
CA GLY A 112 -6.69 -1.00 5.09
C GLY A 112 -6.52 0.36 4.41
N LEU A 113 -5.44 1.07 4.75
CA LEU A 113 -5.10 2.36 4.16
C LEU A 113 -4.06 2.15 3.05
N ALA A 114 -4.48 2.28 1.79
CA ALA A 114 -3.63 2.14 0.61
C ALA A 114 -3.58 3.45 -0.20
N PRO A 115 -2.49 3.72 -0.94
CA PRO A 115 -2.44 4.85 -1.87
C PRO A 115 -3.36 4.61 -3.08
N GLY A 116 -4.17 5.61 -3.43
CA GLY A 116 -5.15 5.52 -4.51
C GLY A 116 -4.53 5.46 -5.90
N LEU A 117 -4.85 4.41 -6.67
CA LEU A 117 -4.35 4.18 -8.03
C LEU A 117 -4.66 5.34 -9.01
N GLY A 118 -5.79 6.04 -8.83
CA GLY A 118 -6.24 7.09 -9.75
C GLY A 118 -5.38 8.37 -9.71
N LEU A 119 -4.84 8.75 -8.54
CA LEU A 119 -3.98 9.93 -8.44
C LEU A 119 -2.63 9.70 -9.13
N ASN A 120 -2.13 8.46 -9.11
CA ASN A 120 -0.83 8.13 -9.71
C ASN A 120 -0.86 8.24 -11.24
N ALA A 121 -2.01 7.93 -11.87
CA ALA A 121 -2.19 8.14 -13.31
C ALA A 121 -2.19 9.63 -13.68
N TYR A 122 -2.81 10.48 -12.86
CA TYR A 122 -2.82 11.92 -13.06
C TYR A 122 -1.42 12.53 -12.91
N VAL A 123 -0.70 12.17 -11.84
CA VAL A 123 0.68 12.63 -11.61
C VAL A 123 1.61 12.19 -12.75
N ARG A 124 1.49 10.93 -13.20
CA ARG A 124 2.26 10.44 -14.37
C ARG A 124 2.01 11.29 -15.60
N LEU A 125 0.75 11.53 -15.95
CA LEU A 125 0.41 12.33 -17.14
C LEU A 125 1.03 13.72 -17.08
N ILE A 126 0.92 14.40 -15.93
CA ILE A 126 1.49 15.72 -15.74
C ILE A 126 3.00 15.71 -15.86
N LEU A 127 3.68 14.75 -15.21
CA LEU A 127 5.13 14.68 -15.24
C LEU A 127 5.66 14.42 -16.66
N THR A 128 4.98 13.54 -17.41
CA THR A 128 5.32 13.28 -18.81
C THR A 128 5.14 14.52 -19.68
N VAL A 129 4.02 15.25 -19.53
CA VAL A 129 3.80 16.50 -20.28
C VAL A 129 4.83 17.57 -19.88
N ALA A 130 5.14 17.69 -18.59
CA ALA A 130 6.13 18.66 -18.10
C ALA A 130 7.52 18.41 -18.71
N LYS A 131 7.99 17.16 -18.77
CA LYS A 131 9.26 16.82 -19.42
C LYS A 131 9.27 17.14 -20.91
N VAL A 132 8.18 16.81 -21.62
CA VAL A 132 8.01 17.20 -23.04
C VAL A 132 8.05 18.72 -23.23
N LEU A 133 7.50 19.51 -22.31
CA LEU A 133 7.52 20.98 -22.39
C LEU A 133 8.88 21.58 -22.01
N LEU A 134 9.61 20.94 -21.09
CA LEU A 134 10.93 21.38 -20.62
C LEU A 134 12.06 20.92 -21.56
N GLY A 135 11.79 19.96 -22.45
CA GLY A 135 12.78 19.44 -23.39
C GLY A 135 13.81 18.52 -22.72
N ASP A 136 13.45 17.93 -21.58
CA ASP A 136 14.21 16.88 -20.89
C ASP A 136 13.87 15.49 -21.48
#